data_AF-A0A8T6M5P3-F1
#
_entry.id   AF-A0A8T6M5P3-F1
#
_cell.length_a   1.000
_cell.length_b   1.000
_cell.length_c   1.000
_cell.angle_alpha   90.00
_cell.angle_beta   90.00
_cell.angle_gamma   90.00
#
_symmetry.space_group_name_H-M   'P 1'
#
loop_
_entity.id
_entity.type
_entity.pdbx_description
1 polymer ?
#
loop_
_entity_poly.entity_id
_entity_poly.type
_entity_poly.pdbx_seq_one_letter_code
_entity_poly.pdbx_strand_id
1 'polypeptide(L)'
;MSSDKKNREKSHDIVAVMIIEVLGKPKEHLVETLEKLVTDIDNEPGVSVVEKTIHEPKELEKKPGMFTSYAEIEVEVEQALQLAILMFKYMPAHIDIIEPENIVLTNFGYGDILNELTRRLHKYDEVARVIQMERQILENQLKKYMPKEDKK
;
A
#
# COMPACT_ATOMS: atom_id res chain seq x y z
N MET A 1 -39.10 -32.75 -0.08
CA MET A 1 -38.89 -31.47 0.61
C MET A 1 -37.38 -31.31 0.76
N SER A 2 -36.56 -30.93 -0.25
CA SER A 2 -36.64 -29.80 -1.19
C SER A 2 -37.16 -28.57 -0.47
N SER A 3 -36.38 -27.54 -0.15
CA SER A 3 -35.33 -26.93 -0.98
C SER A 3 -34.46 -26.03 -0.09
N ASP A 4 -33.13 -26.20 -0.04
CA ASP A 4 -32.27 -25.22 0.65
C ASP A 4 -30.81 -25.17 0.19
N LYS A 5 -30.54 -25.52 -1.07
CA LYS A 5 -29.23 -25.26 -1.72
C LYS A 5 -29.44 -24.97 -3.20
N LYS A 6 -29.86 -23.75 -3.53
CA LYS A 6 -29.89 -23.29 -4.93
C LYS A 6 -29.21 -21.92 -5.03
N ASN A 7 -28.11 -21.89 -5.78
CA ASN A 7 -27.38 -20.74 -6.31
C ASN A 7 -26.82 -19.73 -5.30
N ARG A 8 -25.58 -19.95 -4.87
CA ARG A 8 -24.58 -18.87 -4.92
C ARG A 8 -23.92 -18.99 -6.28
N GLU A 9 -24.12 -18.01 -7.14
CA GLU A 9 -23.32 -17.85 -8.36
C GLU A 9 -21.85 -17.93 -7.97
N LYS A 10 -21.05 -18.74 -8.69
CA LYS A 10 -19.60 -18.74 -8.53
C LYS A 10 -19.11 -17.36 -8.96
N SER A 11 -18.90 -16.47 -7.98
CA SER A 11 -17.98 -15.36 -8.15
C SER A 11 -16.67 -15.99 -8.61
N HIS A 12 -16.19 -15.62 -9.79
CA HIS A 12 -14.82 -15.96 -10.14
C HIS A 12 -13.98 -15.02 -9.31
N ASP A 13 -13.11 -15.58 -8.48
CA ASP A 13 -12.23 -14.79 -7.64
C ASP A 13 -11.35 -13.89 -8.52
N ILE A 14 -11.02 -12.71 -8.00
CA ILE A 14 -10.16 -11.75 -8.70
C ILE A 14 -8.73 -12.12 -8.36
N VAL A 15 -7.94 -12.40 -9.39
CA VAL A 15 -6.52 -12.70 -9.26
C VAL A 15 -5.72 -11.48 -9.67
N ALA A 16 -4.82 -11.04 -8.81
CA ALA A 16 -3.98 -9.88 -9.04
C ALA A 16 -2.55 -10.10 -8.55
N VAL A 17 -1.59 -9.48 -9.24
CA VAL A 17 -0.20 -9.39 -8.79
C VAL A 17 0.02 -8.03 -8.14
N MET A 18 0.64 -8.02 -6.97
CA MET A 18 1.04 -6.83 -6.26
C MET A 18 2.54 -6.83 -6.02
N ILE A 19 3.16 -5.65 -6.14
CA ILE A 19 4.56 -5.45 -5.76
C ILE A 19 4.59 -4.59 -4.50
N ILE A 20 5.10 -5.14 -3.40
CA ILE A 20 5.30 -4.45 -2.13
C ILE A 20 6.78 -4.11 -2.00
N GLU A 21 7.11 -2.82 -1.85
CA GLU A 21 8.49 -2.37 -1.66
C GLU A 21 8.69 -1.84 -0.24
N VAL A 22 9.84 -2.16 0.35
CA VAL A 22 10.28 -1.60 1.62
C VAL A 22 11.66 -0.99 1.49
N LEU A 23 11.86 0.13 2.18
CA LEU A 23 13.13 0.84 2.22
C LEU A 23 13.51 1.10 3.67
N GLY A 24 14.76 0.79 4.03
CA GLY A 24 15.20 0.96 5.42
C GLY A 24 16.62 0.53 5.71
N LYS A 25 16.90 0.41 7.01
CA LYS A 25 18.16 -0.03 7.62
C LYS A 25 17.86 -0.80 8.91
N PRO A 26 18.64 -1.83 9.28
CA PRO A 26 19.68 -2.52 8.51
C PRO A 26 19.08 -3.50 7.48
N LYS A 27 19.92 -4.07 6.60
CA LYS A 27 19.53 -4.89 5.45
C LYS A 27 18.64 -6.09 5.84
N GLU A 28 18.93 -6.70 6.98
CA GLU A 28 18.35 -7.95 7.46
C GLU A 28 16.86 -7.79 7.80
N HIS A 29 16.47 -6.64 8.35
CA HIS A 29 15.08 -6.38 8.75
C HIS A 29 14.14 -6.15 7.57
N LEU A 30 14.65 -5.89 6.36
CA LEU A 30 13.80 -5.66 5.20
C LEU A 30 13.08 -6.95 4.79
N VAL A 31 13.79 -8.08 4.78
CA VAL A 31 13.21 -9.39 4.41
C VAL A 31 12.16 -9.83 5.44
N GLU A 32 12.49 -9.74 6.73
CA GLU A 32 11.56 -10.05 7.83
C GLU A 32 10.30 -9.17 7.77
N THR A 33 10.46 -7.89 7.43
CA THR A 33 9.32 -6.97 7.27
C THR A 33 8.45 -7.35 6.08
N LEU A 34 9.04 -7.70 4.94
CA LEU A 34 8.28 -8.16 3.77
C LEU A 34 7.54 -9.46 4.07
N GLU A 35 8.19 -10.44 4.70
CA GLU A 35 7.52 -11.70 5.10
C GLU A 35 6.33 -11.44 6.02
N LYS A 36 6.49 -10.54 6.98
CA LYS A 36 5.40 -10.14 7.87
C LYS A 36 4.27 -9.44 7.10
N LEU A 37 4.59 -8.51 6.21
CA LEU A 37 3.59 -7.81 5.40
C LEU A 37 2.79 -8.79 4.54
N VAL A 38 3.46 -9.75 3.88
CA VAL A 38 2.78 -10.79 3.09
C VAL A 38 1.90 -11.66 3.97
N THR A 39 2.37 -12.03 5.18
CA THR A 39 1.56 -12.77 6.15
C THR A 39 0.35 -11.97 6.62
N ASP A 40 0.51 -10.67 6.87
CA ASP A 40 -0.57 -9.78 7.28
C ASP A 40 -1.59 -9.59 6.13
N ILE A 41 -1.17 -9.64 4.87
CA ILE A 41 -2.04 -9.60 3.69
C ILE A 41 -2.84 -10.90 3.56
N ASP A 42 -2.19 -12.06 3.71
CA ASP A 42 -2.82 -13.38 3.65
C ASP A 42 -3.87 -13.60 4.75
N ASN A 43 -3.72 -12.92 5.89
CA ASN A 43 -4.69 -12.96 6.99
C ASN A 43 -5.87 -11.98 6.81
N GLU A 44 -5.92 -11.20 5.73
CA GLU A 44 -7.05 -10.31 5.48
C GLU A 44 -8.31 -11.09 5.08
N PRO A 45 -9.51 -10.70 5.57
CA PRO A 45 -10.73 -11.40 5.23
C PRO A 45 -11.03 -11.39 3.72
N GLY A 46 -11.19 -12.58 3.14
CA GLY A 46 -11.50 -12.74 1.71
C GLY A 46 -10.31 -12.49 0.79
N VAL A 47 -9.09 -12.64 1.30
CA VAL A 47 -7.83 -12.57 0.57
C VAL A 47 -7.06 -13.87 0.79
N SER A 48 -6.40 -14.36 -0.24
CA SER A 48 -5.48 -15.50 -0.18
C SER A 48 -4.23 -15.17 -1.00
N VAL A 49 -3.05 -15.33 -0.43
CA VAL A 49 -1.78 -15.20 -1.16
C VAL A 49 -1.46 -16.56 -1.80
N VAL A 50 -1.51 -16.60 -3.12
CA VAL A 50 -1.32 -17.83 -3.91
C VAL A 50 0.17 -18.10 -4.16
N GLU A 51 0.91 -17.04 -4.49
CA GLU A 51 2.35 -17.10 -4.75
C GLU A 51 3.05 -15.89 -4.15
N LYS A 52 4.31 -16.07 -3.72
CA LYS A 52 5.17 -14.97 -3.27
C LYS A 52 6.62 -15.19 -3.68
N THR A 53 7.25 -14.12 -4.15
CA THR A 53 8.68 -14.05 -4.43
C THR A 53 9.26 -12.82 -3.73
N ILE A 54 10.20 -13.04 -2.80
CA ILE A 54 10.89 -11.95 -2.08
C ILE A 54 12.30 -11.80 -2.67
N HIS A 55 12.63 -10.59 -3.11
CA HIS A 55 13.91 -10.30 -3.75
C HIS A 55 14.94 -9.80 -2.74
N GLU A 56 16.21 -10.20 -2.93
CA GLU A 56 17.28 -9.79 -2.01
C GLU A 56 17.42 -8.26 -1.92
N PRO A 57 17.66 -7.72 -0.72
CA PRO A 57 17.82 -6.29 -0.57
C PRO A 57 19.06 -5.76 -1.28
N LYS A 58 18.90 -4.63 -1.98
CA LYS A 58 19.95 -3.90 -2.70
C LYS A 58 20.22 -2.57 -2.04
N GLU A 59 21.48 -2.16 -2.02
CA GLU A 59 21.86 -0.84 -1.52
C GLU A 59 21.52 0.24 -2.55
N LEU A 60 21.04 1.39 -2.08
CA LEU A 60 20.73 2.52 -2.94
C LEU A 60 21.99 3.26 -3.38
N GLU A 61 22.17 3.40 -4.70
CA GLU A 61 23.32 4.07 -5.31
C GLU A 61 23.58 5.49 -4.76
N LYS A 62 22.51 6.24 -4.46
CA LYS A 62 22.59 7.65 -4.04
C LYS A 62 22.63 7.85 -2.53
N LYS A 63 22.49 6.78 -1.73
CA LYS A 63 22.39 6.87 -0.26
C LYS A 63 23.07 5.66 0.40
N PRO A 64 24.39 5.73 0.64
CA PRO A 64 25.13 4.68 1.30
C PRO A 64 24.52 4.24 2.64
N GLY A 65 24.49 2.94 2.84
CA GLY A 65 23.91 2.25 3.98
C GLY A 65 22.38 2.25 4.02
N MET A 66 21.68 2.70 2.97
CA MET A 66 20.22 2.55 2.83
C MET A 66 19.92 1.42 1.85
N PHE A 67 19.01 0.52 2.22
CA PHE A 67 18.66 -0.63 1.41
C PHE A 67 17.20 -0.54 0.97
N THR A 68 16.90 -1.17 -0.16
CA THR A 68 15.53 -1.44 -0.63
C THR A 68 15.40 -2.92 -0.99
N SER A 69 14.21 -3.47 -0.81
CA SER A 69 13.82 -4.82 -1.21
C SER A 69 12.34 -4.78 -1.58
N TYR A 70 11.92 -5.70 -2.44
CA TYR A 70 10.52 -5.83 -2.81
C TYR A 70 10.08 -7.29 -2.84
N ALA A 71 8.79 -7.49 -2.64
CA ALA A 71 8.11 -8.75 -2.78
C ALA A 71 7.07 -8.64 -3.89
N GLU A 72 7.08 -9.61 -4.79
CA GLU A 72 6.02 -9.84 -5.77
C GLU A 72 5.09 -10.89 -5.17
N ILE A 73 3.80 -10.56 -5.06
CA ILE A 73 2.79 -11.47 -4.52
C ILE A 73 1.63 -11.61 -5.48
N GLU A 74 1.17 -12.83 -5.69
CA GLU A 74 -0.08 -13.11 -6.37
C GLU A 74 -1.16 -13.33 -5.31
N VAL A 75 -2.25 -12.58 -5.42
CA VAL A 75 -3.37 -12.61 -4.49
C VAL A 75 -4.66 -12.97 -5.21
N GLU A 76 -5.44 -13.82 -4.58
CA GLU A 76 -6.81 -14.15 -4.97
C GLU A 76 -7.76 -13.48 -3.96
N VAL A 77 -8.72 -12.69 -4.46
CA VAL A 77 -9.66 -11.95 -3.62
C VAL A 77 -11.10 -12.13 -4.09
N GLU A 78 -12.03 -12.25 -3.15
CA GLU A 78 -13.43 -12.57 -3.48
C GLU A 78 -14.16 -11.43 -4.20
N GLN A 79 -13.80 -10.17 -3.92
CA GLN A 79 -14.47 -8.99 -4.49
C GLN A 79 -13.48 -7.82 -4.66
N ALA A 80 -13.81 -6.90 -5.57
CA ALA A 80 -12.90 -5.78 -5.89
C ALA A 80 -12.70 -4.81 -4.73
N LEU A 81 -13.63 -4.77 -3.76
CA LEU A 81 -13.50 -3.95 -2.57
C LEU A 81 -12.31 -4.41 -1.71
N GLN A 82 -12.09 -5.72 -1.58
CA GLN A 82 -10.93 -6.28 -0.88
C GLN A 82 -9.63 -5.84 -1.56
N LEU A 83 -9.57 -5.91 -2.89
CA LEU A 83 -8.41 -5.43 -3.64
C LEU A 83 -8.13 -3.94 -3.37
N ALA A 84 -9.17 -3.11 -3.36
CA ALA A 84 -9.05 -1.69 -3.03
C ALA A 84 -8.58 -1.47 -1.58
N ILE A 85 -9.07 -2.26 -0.63
CA ILE A 85 -8.62 -2.20 0.78
C ILE A 85 -7.13 -2.56 0.88
N LEU A 86 -6.69 -3.63 0.20
CA LEU A 86 -5.27 -4.01 0.14
C LEU A 86 -4.42 -2.86 -0.42
N MET A 87 -4.86 -2.27 -1.54
CA MET A 87 -4.20 -1.11 -2.15
C MET A 87 -4.06 0.06 -1.16
N PHE A 88 -5.12 0.41 -0.42
CA PHE A 88 -5.07 1.55 0.51
C PHE A 88 -4.35 1.26 1.83
N LYS A 89 -4.34 0.01 2.30
CA LYS A 89 -3.72 -0.37 3.57
C LYS A 89 -2.23 -0.64 3.42
N TYR A 90 -1.84 -1.38 2.38
CA TYR A 90 -0.46 -1.81 2.17
C TYR A 90 0.29 -0.97 1.14
N MET A 91 -0.42 -0.11 0.38
CA MET A 91 0.17 0.86 -0.55
C MET A 91 1.22 0.21 -1.46
N PRO A 92 0.84 -0.81 -2.26
CA PRO A 92 1.77 -1.46 -3.16
C PRO A 92 2.38 -0.45 -4.13
N ALA A 93 3.61 -0.69 -4.56
CA ALA A 93 4.25 0.08 -5.62
C ALA A 93 3.56 -0.18 -6.98
N HIS A 94 2.99 -1.37 -7.15
CA HIS A 94 2.30 -1.77 -8.37
C HIS A 94 1.19 -2.78 -8.08
N ILE A 95 0.13 -2.73 -8.86
CA ILE A 95 -0.97 -3.70 -8.84
C ILE A 95 -1.42 -3.98 -10.28
N ASP A 96 -1.55 -5.25 -10.64
CA ASP A 96 -2.03 -5.70 -11.95
C ASP A 96 -3.07 -6.80 -11.77
N ILE A 97 -4.19 -6.70 -12.48
CA ILE A 97 -5.30 -7.65 -12.38
C ILE A 97 -5.16 -8.65 -13.53
N ILE A 98 -4.94 -9.92 -13.20
CA ILE A 98 -4.80 -11.00 -14.19
C ILE A 98 -6.18 -11.49 -14.60
N GLU A 99 -7.06 -11.73 -13.63
CA GLU A 99 -8.42 -12.25 -13.87
C GLU A 99 -9.43 -11.62 -12.90
N PRO A 100 -10.71 -11.49 -13.28
CA PRO A 100 -11.28 -11.72 -14.61
C PRO A 100 -11.10 -10.50 -15.54
N GLU A 101 -11.36 -10.66 -16.84
CA GLU A 101 -11.35 -9.56 -17.82
C GLU A 101 -12.37 -8.45 -17.50
N ASN A 102 -13.51 -8.82 -16.90
CA ASN A 102 -14.59 -7.89 -16.59
C ASN A 102 -14.93 -7.96 -15.10
N ILE A 103 -14.77 -6.84 -14.39
CA ILE A 103 -15.20 -6.69 -13.00
C ILE A 103 -16.49 -5.85 -12.99
N VAL A 104 -17.59 -6.43 -12.51
CA VAL A 104 -18.89 -5.75 -12.41
C VAL A 104 -19.11 -5.31 -10.97
N LEU A 105 -19.34 -4.01 -10.77
CA LEU A 105 -19.63 -3.43 -9.46
C LEU A 105 -21.00 -2.76 -9.45
N THR A 106 -21.64 -2.81 -8.28
CA THR A 106 -22.86 -2.04 -8.03
C THR A 106 -22.52 -0.57 -7.75
N ASN A 107 -23.50 0.33 -7.88
CA ASN A 107 -23.32 1.75 -7.49
C ASN A 107 -22.84 1.89 -6.04
N PHE A 108 -23.28 1.00 -5.15
CA PHE A 108 -22.83 0.97 -3.77
C PHE A 108 -21.35 0.59 -3.66
N GLY A 109 -20.91 -0.47 -4.36
CA GLY A 109 -19.51 -0.89 -4.37
C GLY A 109 -18.56 0.16 -4.94
N TYR A 110 -18.95 0.85 -6.02
CA TYR A 110 -18.21 2.02 -6.51
C TYR A 110 -18.15 3.13 -5.46
N GLY A 111 -19.28 3.43 -4.80
CA GLY A 111 -19.35 4.42 -3.73
C GLY A 111 -18.36 4.13 -2.61
N ASP A 112 -18.28 2.88 -2.14
CA ASP A 112 -17.38 2.48 -1.06
C ASP A 112 -15.90 2.68 -1.43
N ILE A 113 -15.49 2.22 -2.62
CA ILE A 113 -14.11 2.38 -3.11
C ILE A 113 -13.73 3.86 -3.23
N LEU A 114 -14.61 4.66 -3.86
CA LEU A 114 -14.36 6.08 -4.09
C LEU A 114 -14.33 6.87 -2.79
N ASN A 115 -15.23 6.58 -1.85
CA ASN A 115 -15.23 7.23 -0.54
C ASN A 115 -13.98 6.89 0.27
N GLU A 116 -13.52 5.64 0.22
CA GLU A 116 -12.27 5.26 0.90
C GLU A 116 -11.05 5.95 0.27
N LEU A 117 -10.99 6.05 -1.07
CA LEU A 117 -9.98 6.82 -1.78
C LEU A 117 -9.97 8.28 -1.31
N THR A 118 -11.14 8.93 -1.33
CA THR A 118 -11.31 10.33 -0.89
C THR A 118 -10.87 10.52 0.56
N ARG A 119 -11.24 9.59 1.46
CA ARG A 119 -10.82 9.62 2.87
C ARG A 119 -9.30 9.54 3.03
N ARG A 120 -8.63 8.66 2.27
CA ARG A 120 -7.17 8.51 2.29
C ARG A 120 -6.47 9.76 1.78
N LEU A 121 -6.94 10.31 0.66
CA LEU A 121 -6.39 11.54 0.08
C LEU A 121 -6.53 12.73 1.04
N HIS A 122 -7.69 12.91 1.68
CA HIS A 122 -7.88 13.97 2.67
C HIS A 122 -6.93 13.84 3.86
N LYS A 123 -6.74 12.62 4.39
CA LYS A 123 -5.79 12.40 5.48
C LYS A 123 -4.35 12.74 5.08
N TYR A 124 -3.92 12.36 3.89
CA TYR A 124 -2.58 12.70 3.41
C TYR A 124 -2.39 14.21 3.23
N ASP A 125 -3.39 14.89 2.71
CA ASP A 125 -3.41 16.34 2.55
C ASP A 125 -3.37 17.09 3.90
N GLU A 126 -4.08 16.58 4.92
CA GLU A 126 -3.97 17.09 6.30
C GLU A 126 -2.56 16.92 6.87
N VAL A 127 -1.96 15.73 6.76
CA VAL A 127 -0.59 15.47 7.22
C VAL A 127 0.42 16.37 6.50
N ALA A 128 0.28 16.52 5.18
CA ALA A 128 1.15 17.39 4.39
C ALA A 128 1.06 18.86 4.84
N ARG A 129 -0.15 19.37 5.10
CA ARG A 129 -0.35 20.73 5.64
C ARG A 129 0.33 20.93 6.98
N VAL A 130 0.16 19.99 7.91
CA VAL A 130 0.80 20.06 9.24
C VAL A 130 2.31 20.12 9.09
N ILE A 131 2.90 19.23 8.29
CA ILE A 131 4.36 19.21 8.03
C ILE A 131 4.83 20.53 7.41
N GLN A 132 4.09 21.11 6.46
CA GLN A 132 4.43 22.40 5.86
C GLN A 132 4.42 23.54 6.89
N MET A 133 3.41 23.57 7.78
CA MET A 133 3.32 24.56 8.84
C MET A 133 4.46 24.42 9.85
N GLU A 134 4.75 23.21 10.31
CA GLU A 134 5.85 22.92 11.23
C GLU A 134 7.19 23.31 10.61
N ARG A 135 7.42 22.95 9.33
CA ARG A 135 8.63 23.33 8.59
C ARG A 135 8.78 24.86 8.56
N GLN A 136 7.71 25.60 8.29
CA GLN A 136 7.74 27.06 8.25
C GLN A 136 8.10 27.66 9.62
N ILE A 137 7.57 27.10 10.71
CA ILE A 137 7.90 27.52 12.09
C ILE A 137 9.38 27.27 12.38
N LEU A 138 9.89 26.08 12.06
CA LEU A 138 11.28 25.71 12.27
C LEU A 138 12.24 26.58 11.45
N GLU A 139 11.94 26.83 10.18
CA GLU A 139 12.72 27.74 9.33
C GLU A 139 12.78 29.16 9.91
N ASN A 140 11.66 29.65 10.44
CA ASN A 140 11.60 30.96 11.08
C ASN A 140 12.40 31.02 12.39
N GLN A 141 12.42 29.94 13.17
CA GLN A 141 13.25 29.84 14.38
C GLN A 141 14.74 29.78 14.02
N LEU A 142 15.14 28.96 13.04
CA LEU A 142 16.52 28.86 12.58
C LEU A 142 17.06 30.21 12.11
N LYS A 143 16.28 30.97 11.32
CA LYS A 143 16.68 32.32 10.86
C LYS A 143 16.93 33.32 12.00
N LYS A 144 16.29 33.15 13.16
CA LYS A 144 16.51 34.03 14.32
C LYS A 144 17.85 33.75 15.01
N TYR A 145 18.31 32.50 14.98
CA TYR A 145 19.52 32.07 15.67
C TYR A 145 20.73 31.88 14.75
N MET A 146 20.53 31.88 13.42
CA MET A 146 21.65 31.93 12.47
C MET A 146 22.29 33.34 12.50
N PRO A 147 23.63 33.42 12.59
CA PRO A 147 24.31 34.70 12.45
C PRO A 147 23.94 35.33 11.12
N LYS A 148 23.59 36.62 11.12
CA LYS A 148 23.45 37.36 9.87
C LYS A 148 24.84 37.38 9.24
N GLU A 149 24.98 36.84 8.03
CA GLU A 149 26.21 37.04 7.26
C GLU A 149 26.42 38.54 7.08
N ASP A 150 27.44 39.07 7.75
CA ASP A 150 27.90 40.43 7.55
C ASP A 150 28.36 40.53 6.09
N LYS A 151 27.50 41.12 5.25
CA LYS A 151 27.85 41.47 3.88
C LYS A 151 29.02 42.45 3.92
N LYS A 152 30.21 41.97 3.55
CA LYS A 152 31.36 42.81 3.19
C LYS A 152 31.14 43.45 1.82
#